data_AF-A0A2N3EAJ5-F1
#
_entry.id   AF-A0A2N3EAJ5-F1
#
_cell.length_a   1.000
_cell.length_b   1.000
_cell.length_c   1.000
_cell.angle_alpha   90.00
_cell.angle_beta   90.00
_cell.angle_gamma   90.00
#
_symmetry.space_group_name_H-M   'P 1'
#
loop_
_entity.id
_entity.type
_entity.pdbx_description
1 polymer ?
#
loop_
_entity_poly.entity_id
_entity_poly.type
_entity_poly.pdbx_seq_one_letter_code
_entity_poly.pdbx_strand_id
1 'polypeptide(L)'
;MRPEILFPLFAPARSLPGIGPRPEKLVEKLAGTKVIDLLWHLPSGLIDRRARPKIAEVLDGEIATIEVTAGLHIPPRTKRLPYRVHVFDETGEMQIVFFNPRPDYIAKTMPEGERRILSGRVEFYQGSPQMTHPDHIVSPDGLKDLPLLEPVYPLTAGLPLKSVQKAIRGALPLVPDLPEWQNGPWLKAQGWGPWRPSLLDAHVPQSARDVEASAPARARLAYDELLANQLALGLVRLRMRRLPGRSIEGDGHLRRKVEAALPFALTGAQARSLAEIDADMKSPHRMLRLLQGDVGSGKTVVALLAMLTAVEAGFQAAMMAPTEILARQHYATLAPLCEAAGVRIELLTGREKGKRREDLLDAAASGQVDILVGTHALFQEDVAFCALAFAVVDEQHRFGVHQRLMLTSKGGPGTDVLVMTA
;
A
#
# COMPACT_ATOMS: atom_id res chain seq x y z
N MET A 1 -3.86 4.12 24.40
CA MET A 1 -5.21 3.54 24.21
C MET A 1 -5.90 4.38 23.13
N ARG A 2 -6.73 3.78 22.25
CA ARG A 2 -7.40 4.57 21.19
C ARG A 2 -8.50 5.45 21.81
N PRO A 3 -8.76 6.66 21.28
CA PRO A 3 -9.91 7.48 21.68
C PRO A 3 -11.24 6.74 21.49
N GLU A 4 -12.19 6.92 22.42
CA GLU A 4 -13.49 6.23 22.42
C GLU A 4 -14.33 6.53 21.18
N ILE A 5 -14.22 7.76 20.65
CA ILE A 5 -14.89 8.19 19.42
C ILE A 5 -14.56 7.31 18.20
N LEU A 6 -13.44 6.58 18.24
CA LEU A 6 -13.02 5.68 17.17
C LEU A 6 -13.49 4.24 17.37
N PHE A 7 -13.99 3.85 18.54
CA PHE A 7 -14.35 2.45 18.82
C PHE A 7 -15.32 1.83 17.80
N PRO A 8 -16.37 2.53 17.32
CA PRO A 8 -17.27 2.00 16.29
C PRO A 8 -16.55 1.59 15.00
N LEU A 9 -15.54 2.35 14.58
CA LEU A 9 -14.77 2.10 13.36
C LEU A 9 -13.90 0.84 13.46
N PHE A 10 -13.47 0.47 14.66
CA PHE A 10 -12.63 -0.71 14.91
C PHE A 10 -13.42 -1.95 15.35
N ALA A 11 -14.76 -1.86 15.38
CA ALA A 11 -15.62 -3.01 15.62
C ALA A 11 -15.48 -4.05 14.48
N PRO A 12 -15.67 -5.35 14.76
CA PRO A 12 -15.63 -6.37 13.73
C PRO A 12 -16.69 -6.15 12.65
N ALA A 13 -16.38 -6.45 11.38
CA ALA A 13 -17.32 -6.30 10.26
C ALA A 13 -18.61 -7.12 10.45
N ARG A 14 -18.55 -8.27 11.15
CA ARG A 14 -19.73 -9.07 11.52
C ARG A 14 -20.77 -8.36 12.40
N SER A 15 -20.41 -7.22 12.99
CA SER A 15 -21.37 -6.38 13.73
C SER A 15 -22.35 -5.66 12.81
N LEU A 16 -22.02 -5.55 11.52
CA LEU A 16 -22.84 -4.86 10.52
C LEU A 16 -23.96 -5.73 9.98
N PRO A 17 -25.11 -5.13 9.63
CA PRO A 17 -26.23 -5.86 9.07
C PRO A 17 -25.88 -6.46 7.70
N GLY A 18 -26.29 -7.72 7.48
CA GLY A 18 -26.02 -8.43 6.22
C GLY A 18 -24.73 -9.26 6.21
N ILE A 19 -23.90 -9.15 7.26
CA ILE A 19 -22.71 -9.97 7.45
C ILE A 19 -22.97 -11.01 8.55
N GLY A 20 -23.42 -12.19 8.14
CA GLY A 20 -23.48 -13.37 9.01
C GLY A 20 -22.16 -14.16 9.06
N PRO A 21 -22.14 -15.31 9.74
CA PRO A 21 -20.92 -16.13 9.91
C PRO A 21 -20.31 -16.65 8.60
N ARG A 22 -21.15 -16.91 7.59
CA ARG A 22 -20.71 -17.38 6.26
C ARG A 22 -20.04 -16.26 5.43
N PRO A 23 -20.67 -15.08 5.24
CA PRO A 23 -20.04 -13.99 4.49
C PRO A 23 -18.91 -13.27 5.25
N GLU A 24 -18.78 -13.40 6.58
CA GLU A 24 -17.71 -12.76 7.38
C GLU A 24 -16.32 -12.99 6.76
N LYS A 25 -15.92 -14.25 6.55
CA LYS A 25 -14.62 -14.60 5.96
C LYS A 25 -14.43 -14.08 4.52
N LEU A 26 -15.51 -13.89 3.77
CA LEU A 26 -15.45 -13.33 2.42
C LEU A 26 -15.24 -11.82 2.46
N VAL A 27 -15.92 -11.14 3.39
CA VAL A 27 -15.74 -9.70 3.62
C VAL A 27 -14.34 -9.40 4.16
N GLU A 28 -13.82 -10.23 5.06
CA GLU A 28 -12.45 -10.13 5.58
C GLU A 28 -11.39 -10.15 4.48
N LYS A 29 -11.60 -10.99 3.46
CA LYS A 29 -10.71 -11.06 2.29
C LYS A 29 -10.93 -9.92 1.30
N LEU A 30 -12.16 -9.43 1.18
CA LEU A 30 -12.54 -8.41 0.19
C LEU A 30 -12.11 -7.01 0.63
N ALA A 31 -12.44 -6.63 1.86
CA ALA A 31 -12.24 -5.29 2.39
C ALA A 31 -11.36 -5.30 3.64
N GLY A 32 -11.65 -6.21 4.57
CA GLY A 32 -10.94 -6.33 5.84
C GLY A 32 -11.84 -6.75 7.00
N THR A 33 -11.28 -6.75 8.20
CA THR A 33 -11.91 -7.34 9.39
C THR A 33 -12.82 -6.37 10.16
N LYS A 34 -12.71 -5.07 9.88
CA LYS A 34 -13.34 -4.00 10.68
C LYS A 34 -14.34 -3.19 9.87
N VAL A 35 -15.18 -2.45 10.59
CA VAL A 35 -16.10 -1.46 10.00
C VAL A 35 -15.37 -0.44 9.13
N ILE A 36 -14.22 0.08 9.60
CA ILE A 36 -13.41 1.04 8.83
C ILE A 36 -12.98 0.47 7.48
N ASP A 37 -12.64 -0.82 7.42
CA ASP A 37 -12.18 -1.44 6.19
C ASP A 37 -13.29 -1.45 5.11
N LEU A 38 -14.55 -1.63 5.51
CA LEU A 38 -15.72 -1.51 4.63
C LEU A 38 -16.05 -0.06 4.25
N LEU A 39 -15.76 0.91 5.11
CA LEU A 39 -15.88 2.34 4.78
C LEU A 39 -14.83 2.78 3.75
N TRP A 40 -13.71 2.07 3.63
CA TRP A 40 -12.72 2.29 2.57
C TRP A 40 -12.97 1.40 1.33
N HIS A 41 -13.98 0.53 1.37
CA HIS A 41 -14.45 -0.25 0.22
C HIS A 41 -15.39 0.60 -0.65
N LEU A 42 -14.80 1.51 -1.43
CA LEU A 42 -15.53 2.48 -2.24
C LEU A 42 -16.20 1.84 -3.47
N PRO A 43 -17.30 2.42 -4.00
CA PRO A 43 -17.93 1.88 -5.20
C PRO A 43 -17.01 1.93 -6.44
N SER A 44 -17.15 1.00 -7.36
CA SER A 44 -16.44 0.99 -8.64
C SER A 44 -17.33 1.36 -9.82
N GLY A 45 -18.64 1.48 -9.59
CA GLY A 45 -19.61 1.81 -10.62
C GLY A 45 -20.90 2.35 -10.02
N LEU A 46 -21.78 2.80 -10.90
CA LEU A 46 -23.10 3.33 -10.57
C LEU A 46 -24.10 2.77 -11.57
N ILE A 47 -25.16 2.16 -11.08
CA ILE A 47 -26.32 1.82 -11.90
C ILE A 47 -27.32 2.98 -11.79
N ASP A 48 -27.64 3.58 -12.93
CA ASP A 48 -28.63 4.64 -13.04
C ASP A 48 -29.97 4.05 -13.47
N ARG A 49 -30.99 4.22 -12.63
CA ARG A 49 -32.36 3.70 -12.81
C ARG A 49 -33.37 4.83 -12.97
N ARG A 50 -32.92 6.06 -13.26
CA ARG A 50 -33.79 7.22 -13.46
C ARG A 50 -34.55 7.15 -14.78
N ALA A 51 -34.01 6.44 -15.78
CA ALA A 51 -34.67 6.24 -17.07
C ALA A 51 -35.96 5.41 -16.88
N ARG A 52 -37.08 6.00 -17.30
CA ARG A 52 -38.41 5.38 -17.28
C ARG A 52 -39.08 5.46 -18.65
N PRO A 53 -38.47 4.86 -19.70
CA PRO A 53 -39.08 4.79 -21.01
C PRO A 53 -40.33 3.91 -20.99
N LYS A 54 -41.20 4.09 -21.97
CA LYS A 54 -42.23 3.09 -22.30
C LYS A 54 -41.61 1.93 -23.08
N ILE A 55 -42.30 0.79 -23.19
CA ILE A 55 -41.77 -0.40 -23.89
C ILE A 55 -41.33 -0.07 -25.32
N ALA A 56 -42.07 0.77 -26.05
CA ALA A 56 -41.70 1.12 -27.43
C ALA A 56 -40.43 2.01 -27.55
N GLU A 57 -40.00 2.63 -26.45
CA GLU A 57 -38.88 3.58 -26.42
C GLU A 57 -37.58 2.95 -25.91
N VAL A 58 -37.63 1.69 -25.47
CA VAL A 58 -36.46 1.00 -24.91
C VAL A 58 -35.39 0.75 -25.96
N LEU A 59 -34.14 0.92 -25.56
CA LEU A 59 -32.96 0.66 -26.37
C LEU A 59 -32.29 -0.65 -25.96
N ASP A 60 -31.70 -1.34 -26.93
CA ASP A 60 -30.99 -2.59 -26.68
C ASP A 60 -29.75 -2.36 -25.78
N GLY A 61 -29.68 -3.13 -24.69
CA GLY A 61 -28.56 -3.13 -23.75
C GLY A 61 -28.64 -2.11 -22.62
N GLU A 62 -29.63 -1.21 -22.61
CA GLU A 62 -29.80 -0.20 -21.56
C GLU A 62 -30.41 -0.76 -20.26
N ILE A 63 -30.24 -0.04 -19.15
CA ILE A 63 -30.94 -0.33 -17.89
C ILE A 63 -32.16 0.57 -17.83
N ALA A 64 -33.35 -0.01 -17.82
CA ALA A 64 -34.62 0.72 -17.82
C ALA A 64 -35.48 0.33 -16.61
N THR A 65 -36.20 1.31 -16.07
CA THR A 65 -37.24 1.10 -15.05
C THR A 65 -38.61 1.35 -15.67
N ILE A 66 -39.33 0.29 -16.01
CA ILE A 66 -40.55 0.35 -16.82
C ILE A 66 -41.74 -0.09 -15.98
N GLU A 67 -42.84 0.62 -16.11
CA GLU A 67 -44.12 0.21 -15.54
C GLU A 67 -44.92 -0.60 -16.55
N VAL A 68 -45.31 -1.82 -16.19
CA VAL A 68 -45.97 -2.77 -17.08
C VAL A 68 -47.11 -3.50 -16.37
N THR A 69 -48.06 -4.02 -17.13
CA THR A 69 -49.05 -4.98 -16.64
C THR A 69 -48.56 -6.39 -16.92
N ALA A 70 -48.57 -7.26 -15.90
CA ALA A 70 -48.24 -8.66 -16.07
C ALA A 70 -49.36 -9.37 -16.85
N GLY A 71 -49.04 -9.94 -17.99
CA GLY A 71 -49.94 -10.72 -18.84
C GLY A 71 -49.73 -12.22 -18.63
N LEU A 72 -49.74 -12.99 -19.73
CA LEU A 72 -49.68 -14.45 -19.71
C LEU A 72 -48.35 -14.99 -19.17
N HIS A 73 -48.44 -15.92 -18.22
CA HIS A 73 -47.32 -16.70 -17.74
C HIS A 73 -47.10 -17.96 -18.59
N ILE A 74 -45.87 -18.13 -19.09
CA ILE A 74 -45.44 -19.30 -19.86
C ILE A 74 -44.41 -20.08 -19.03
N PRO A 75 -44.86 -21.08 -18.24
CA PRO A 75 -43.96 -21.94 -17.50
C PRO A 75 -43.12 -22.84 -18.42
N PRO A 76 -41.92 -23.25 -17.99
CA PRO A 76 -41.06 -24.07 -18.83
C PRO A 76 -41.60 -25.51 -18.95
N ARG A 77 -41.65 -26.03 -20.18
CA ARG A 77 -42.05 -27.42 -20.45
C ARG A 77 -41.03 -28.45 -19.94
N THR A 78 -39.77 -28.05 -19.80
CA THR A 78 -38.68 -28.88 -19.26
C THR A 78 -37.79 -28.04 -18.34
N LYS A 79 -37.09 -28.68 -17.40
CA LYS A 79 -36.25 -27.97 -16.42
C LYS A 79 -35.13 -27.10 -17.02
N ARG A 80 -34.77 -27.30 -18.30
CA ARG A 80 -33.72 -26.55 -19.00
C ARG A 80 -34.23 -25.29 -19.71
N LEU A 81 -35.55 -25.14 -19.85
CA LEU A 81 -36.14 -23.97 -20.50
C LEU A 81 -36.42 -22.87 -19.47
N PRO A 82 -36.38 -21.59 -19.87
CA PRO A 82 -36.73 -20.49 -19.00
C PRO A 82 -38.24 -20.36 -18.80
N TYR A 83 -38.64 -19.77 -17.69
CA TYR A 83 -39.99 -19.26 -17.47
C TYR A 83 -40.10 -17.89 -18.13
N ARG A 84 -41.18 -17.63 -18.86
CA ARG A 84 -41.44 -16.33 -19.49
C ARG A 84 -42.72 -15.72 -18.97
N VAL A 85 -42.71 -14.42 -18.68
CA VAL A 85 -43.91 -13.64 -18.39
C VAL A 85 -44.06 -12.61 -19.50
N HIS A 86 -45.16 -12.64 -20.24
CA HIS A 86 -45.50 -11.57 -21.16
C HIS A 86 -45.96 -10.37 -20.35
N VAL A 87 -45.41 -9.20 -20.64
CA VAL A 87 -45.83 -7.94 -20.03
C VAL A 87 -46.13 -6.94 -21.11
N PHE A 88 -47.05 -6.01 -20.83
CA PHE A 88 -47.46 -5.00 -21.79
C PHE A 88 -47.73 -3.67 -21.11
N ASP A 89 -47.59 -2.59 -21.88
CA ASP A 89 -48.02 -1.24 -21.53
C ASP A 89 -48.87 -0.66 -22.68
N GLU A 90 -49.20 0.63 -22.64
CA GLU A 90 -49.96 1.27 -23.73
C GLU A 90 -49.23 1.34 -25.08
N THR A 91 -47.93 1.01 -25.16
CA THR A 91 -47.09 1.17 -26.35
C THR A 91 -46.62 -0.14 -26.98
N GLY A 92 -46.56 -1.23 -26.22
CA GLY A 92 -46.11 -2.51 -26.76
C GLY A 92 -46.07 -3.65 -25.75
N GLU A 93 -45.42 -4.73 -26.17
CA GLU A 93 -45.24 -5.95 -25.39
C GLU A 93 -43.75 -6.27 -25.21
N MET A 94 -43.41 -6.87 -24.07
CA MET A 94 -42.05 -7.30 -23.71
C MET A 94 -42.13 -8.66 -22.99
N GLN A 95 -41.03 -9.42 -23.01
CA GLN A 95 -40.93 -10.68 -22.26
C GLN A 95 -39.98 -10.56 -21.06
N ILE A 96 -40.43 -11.02 -19.90
CA ILE A 96 -39.56 -11.17 -18.73
C ILE A 96 -39.11 -12.62 -18.63
N VAL A 97 -37.79 -12.86 -18.61
CA VAL A 97 -37.22 -14.20 -18.72
C VAL A 97 -36.53 -14.58 -17.40
N PHE A 98 -36.89 -15.74 -16.85
CA PHE A 98 -36.26 -16.30 -15.66
C PHE A 98 -35.66 -17.68 -15.95
N PHE A 99 -34.33 -17.82 -15.81
CA PHE A 99 -33.65 -19.10 -15.78
C PHE A 99 -33.69 -19.71 -14.36
N ASN A 100 -33.64 -21.04 -14.26
CA ASN A 100 -33.83 -21.79 -13.00
C ASN A 100 -35.03 -21.27 -12.16
N PRO A 101 -36.23 -21.19 -12.77
CA PRO A 101 -37.34 -20.46 -12.21
C PRO A 101 -37.89 -21.11 -10.93
N ARG A 102 -38.38 -20.27 -10.02
CA ARG A 102 -39.20 -20.67 -8.87
C ARG A 102 -40.64 -20.19 -9.13
N PRO A 103 -41.53 -21.04 -9.67
CA PRO A 103 -42.86 -20.62 -10.13
C PRO A 103 -43.66 -19.88 -9.07
N ASP A 104 -43.66 -20.37 -7.83
CA ASP A 104 -44.40 -19.76 -6.72
C ASP A 104 -43.92 -18.32 -6.40
N TYR A 105 -42.61 -18.08 -6.51
CA TYR A 105 -42.05 -16.74 -6.32
C TYR A 105 -42.49 -15.81 -7.45
N ILE A 106 -42.40 -16.28 -8.71
CA ILE A 106 -42.74 -15.47 -9.89
C ILE A 106 -44.24 -15.13 -9.90
N ALA A 107 -45.11 -16.10 -9.64
CA ALA A 107 -46.56 -15.86 -9.58
C ALA A 107 -46.95 -14.89 -8.45
N LYS A 108 -46.21 -14.90 -7.33
CA LYS A 108 -46.42 -13.97 -6.22
C LYS A 108 -45.91 -12.57 -6.53
N THR A 109 -44.74 -12.45 -7.16
CA THR A 109 -44.14 -11.13 -7.47
C THR A 109 -44.74 -10.48 -8.70
N MET A 110 -45.23 -11.26 -9.66
CA MET A 110 -45.89 -10.79 -10.88
C MET A 110 -47.22 -11.55 -11.08
N PRO A 111 -48.29 -11.23 -10.34
CA PRO A 111 -49.61 -11.80 -10.57
C PRO A 111 -50.20 -11.30 -11.90
N GLU A 112 -50.86 -12.19 -12.66
CA GLU A 112 -51.50 -11.83 -13.93
C GLU A 112 -52.56 -10.73 -13.73
N GLY A 113 -52.57 -9.75 -14.65
CA GLY A 113 -53.45 -8.59 -14.63
C GLY A 113 -52.99 -7.44 -13.71
N GLU A 114 -51.95 -7.62 -12.89
CA GLU A 114 -51.48 -6.58 -11.99
C GLU A 114 -50.36 -5.71 -12.59
N ARG A 115 -50.38 -4.42 -12.25
CA ARG A 115 -49.30 -3.48 -12.57
C ARG A 115 -48.06 -3.76 -11.72
N ARG A 116 -46.89 -3.70 -12.35
CA ARG A 116 -45.58 -3.87 -11.74
C ARG A 116 -44.58 -2.92 -12.35
N ILE A 117 -43.64 -2.46 -11.54
CA ILE A 117 -42.49 -1.69 -11.98
C ILE A 117 -41.29 -2.64 -11.97
N LEU A 118 -40.69 -2.79 -13.14
CA LEU A 118 -39.57 -3.68 -13.39
C LEU A 118 -38.35 -2.82 -13.68
N SER A 119 -37.24 -3.10 -13.00
CA SER A 119 -35.95 -2.48 -13.31
C SER A 119 -34.95 -3.57 -13.64
N GLY A 120 -34.24 -3.40 -14.75
CA GLY A 120 -33.21 -4.33 -15.19
C GLY A 120 -32.67 -3.96 -16.56
N ARG A 121 -31.74 -4.77 -17.06
CA ARG A 121 -31.19 -4.61 -18.39
C ARG A 121 -32.17 -5.13 -19.44
N VAL A 122 -32.50 -4.30 -20.41
CA VAL A 122 -33.31 -4.66 -21.57
C VAL A 122 -32.39 -5.17 -22.68
N GLU A 123 -32.79 -6.27 -23.30
CA GLU A 123 -32.09 -6.90 -24.42
C GLU A 123 -33.09 -7.23 -25.53
N PHE A 124 -32.68 -7.13 -26.79
CA PHE A 124 -33.52 -7.55 -27.92
C PHE A 124 -33.16 -8.95 -28.37
N TYR A 125 -34.15 -9.86 -28.33
CA TYR A 125 -33.99 -11.23 -28.83
C TYR A 125 -35.00 -11.48 -29.95
N GLN A 126 -34.49 -11.84 -31.13
CA GLN A 126 -35.30 -12.04 -32.35
C GLN A 126 -36.21 -10.83 -32.68
N GLY A 127 -35.74 -9.61 -32.39
CA GLY A 127 -36.47 -8.37 -32.65
C GLY A 127 -37.49 -7.98 -31.58
N SER A 128 -37.68 -8.79 -30.54
CA SER A 128 -38.58 -8.47 -29.43
C SER A 128 -37.79 -8.04 -28.19
N PRO A 129 -38.23 -7.00 -27.47
CA PRO A 129 -37.59 -6.62 -26.21
C PRO A 129 -37.85 -7.70 -25.16
N GLN A 130 -36.82 -7.97 -24.36
CA GLN A 130 -36.91 -8.83 -23.19
C GLN A 130 -36.04 -8.31 -22.05
N MET A 131 -36.41 -8.66 -20.82
CA MET A 131 -35.60 -8.40 -19.63
C MET A 131 -35.33 -9.72 -18.92
N THR A 132 -34.07 -10.15 -18.95
CA THR A 132 -33.65 -11.37 -18.27
C THR A 132 -33.33 -11.06 -16.81
N HIS A 133 -33.99 -11.75 -15.88
CA HIS A 133 -33.83 -11.57 -14.44
C HIS A 133 -33.82 -10.10 -13.99
N PRO A 134 -35.00 -9.43 -13.92
CA PRO A 134 -35.08 -8.07 -13.41
C PRO A 134 -34.38 -7.92 -12.05
N ASP A 135 -33.59 -6.86 -11.89
CA ASP A 135 -32.89 -6.52 -10.65
C ASP A 135 -33.90 -6.24 -9.51
N HIS A 136 -35.01 -5.60 -9.88
CA HIS A 136 -36.12 -5.24 -9.01
C HIS A 136 -37.47 -5.48 -9.69
N ILE A 137 -38.41 -6.00 -8.90
CA ILE A 137 -39.82 -6.18 -9.24
C ILE A 137 -40.61 -5.64 -8.05
N VAL A 138 -41.27 -4.49 -8.23
CA VAL A 138 -42.03 -3.81 -7.17
C VAL A 138 -43.43 -3.47 -7.65
N SER A 139 -44.37 -3.33 -6.71
CA SER A 139 -45.68 -2.73 -7.02
C SER A 139 -45.53 -1.22 -7.27
N PRO A 140 -46.50 -0.57 -7.92
CA PRO A 140 -46.50 0.89 -8.10
C PRO A 140 -46.34 1.66 -6.79
N ASP A 141 -46.94 1.17 -5.69
CA ASP A 141 -46.80 1.78 -4.36
C ASP A 141 -45.38 1.64 -3.79
N GLY A 142 -44.66 0.57 -4.14
CA GLY A 142 -43.29 0.29 -3.73
C GLY A 142 -42.22 1.07 -4.50
N LEU A 143 -42.61 1.95 -5.43
CA LEU A 143 -41.68 2.74 -6.24
C LEU A 143 -40.75 3.62 -5.40
N LYS A 144 -41.22 4.09 -4.24
CA LYS A 144 -40.44 4.93 -3.31
C LYS A 144 -39.24 4.20 -2.72
N ASP A 145 -39.29 2.87 -2.65
CA ASP A 145 -38.23 2.04 -2.08
C ASP A 145 -37.17 1.63 -3.12
N LEU A 146 -37.40 1.95 -4.40
CA LEU A 146 -36.46 1.67 -5.48
C LEU A 146 -35.31 2.71 -5.46
N PRO A 147 -34.05 2.28 -5.26
CA PRO A 147 -32.93 3.20 -5.35
C PRO A 147 -32.75 3.65 -6.81
N LEU A 148 -32.94 4.94 -7.08
CA LEU A 148 -32.76 5.50 -8.43
C LEU A 148 -31.30 5.48 -8.90
N LEU A 149 -30.37 5.61 -7.94
CA LEU A 149 -28.94 5.53 -8.16
C LEU A 149 -28.39 4.48 -7.21
N GLU A 150 -27.78 3.44 -7.78
CA GLU A 150 -27.32 2.28 -7.01
C GLU A 150 -25.80 2.12 -7.16
N PRO A 151 -25.03 2.37 -6.08
CA PRO A 151 -23.58 2.17 -6.13
C PRO A 151 -23.25 0.67 -6.26
N VAL A 152 -22.36 0.39 -7.19
CA VAL A 152 -21.80 -0.95 -7.44
C VAL A 152 -20.45 -1.02 -6.76
N TYR A 153 -20.24 -2.04 -5.93
CA TYR A 153 -19.00 -2.27 -5.20
C TYR A 153 -18.22 -3.43 -5.83
N PRO A 154 -16.88 -3.46 -5.75
CA PRO A 154 -16.12 -4.64 -6.09
C PRO A 154 -16.58 -5.84 -5.23
N LEU A 155 -16.70 -7.02 -5.84
CA LEU A 155 -17.22 -8.23 -5.20
C LEU A 155 -16.24 -9.39 -5.29
N THR A 156 -16.48 -10.41 -4.48
CA THR A 156 -15.81 -11.72 -4.54
C THR A 156 -16.84 -12.83 -4.70
N ALA A 157 -16.42 -13.99 -5.22
CA ALA A 157 -17.30 -15.13 -5.42
C ALA A 157 -18.01 -15.53 -4.10
N GLY A 158 -19.32 -15.74 -4.16
CA GLY A 158 -20.15 -16.10 -3.01
C GLY A 158 -20.62 -14.92 -2.15
N LEU A 159 -20.21 -13.68 -2.45
CA LEU A 159 -20.68 -12.49 -1.76
C LEU A 159 -21.58 -11.63 -2.67
N PRO A 160 -22.91 -11.58 -2.42
CA PRO A 160 -23.82 -10.80 -3.26
C PRO A 160 -23.73 -9.30 -2.97
N LEU A 161 -23.93 -8.48 -4.00
CA LEU A 161 -23.89 -7.02 -3.92
C LEU A 161 -24.80 -6.46 -2.81
N LYS A 162 -26.03 -6.98 -2.70
CA LYS A 162 -27.02 -6.55 -1.70
C LYS A 162 -26.51 -6.71 -0.26
N SER A 163 -25.70 -7.73 0.03
CA SER A 163 -25.10 -7.91 1.36
C SER A 163 -24.05 -6.84 1.65
N VAL A 164 -23.19 -6.52 0.67
CA VAL A 164 -22.16 -5.48 0.80
C VAL A 164 -22.80 -4.11 0.98
N GLN A 165 -23.78 -3.78 0.13
CA GLN A 165 -24.54 -2.53 0.23
C GLN A 165 -25.22 -2.38 1.59
N LYS A 166 -25.85 -3.46 2.10
CA LYS A 166 -26.50 -3.44 3.43
C LYS A 166 -25.49 -3.19 4.55
N ALA A 167 -24.33 -3.83 4.48
CA ALA A 167 -23.26 -3.64 5.46
C ALA A 167 -22.73 -2.20 5.45
N ILE A 168 -22.44 -1.65 4.25
CA ILE A 168 -21.96 -0.27 4.09
C ILE A 168 -23.00 0.74 4.57
N ARG A 169 -24.28 0.58 4.21
CA ARG A 169 -25.36 1.44 4.73
C ARG A 169 -25.46 1.40 6.25
N GLY A 170 -25.18 0.26 6.88
CA GLY A 170 -25.08 0.13 8.34
C GLY A 170 -23.82 0.76 8.94
N ALA A 171 -22.74 0.87 8.16
CA ALA A 171 -21.46 1.43 8.59
C ALA A 171 -21.42 2.96 8.50
N LEU A 172 -22.04 3.57 7.48
CA LEU A 172 -22.00 5.03 7.26
C LEU A 172 -22.45 5.86 8.48
N PRO A 173 -23.50 5.49 9.24
CA PRO A 173 -23.88 6.23 10.45
C PRO A 173 -22.84 6.16 11.58
N LEU A 174 -21.94 5.17 11.56
CA LEU A 174 -20.90 4.97 12.58
C LEU A 174 -19.68 5.86 12.34
N VAL A 175 -19.61 6.58 11.22
CA VAL A 175 -18.53 7.52 10.92
C VAL A 175 -18.58 8.66 11.95
N PRO A 176 -17.54 8.83 12.78
CA PRO A 176 -17.51 9.89 13.78
C PRO A 176 -17.37 11.27 13.13
N ASP A 177 -17.64 12.32 13.90
CA ASP A 177 -17.23 13.67 13.52
C ASP A 177 -15.83 13.93 14.06
N LEU A 178 -14.86 14.14 13.17
CA LEU A 178 -13.45 14.35 13.52
C LEU A 178 -13.03 15.75 13.07
N PRO A 179 -12.14 16.41 13.83
CA PRO A 179 -11.59 17.70 13.41
C PRO A 179 -10.88 17.56 12.07
N GLU A 180 -11.02 18.57 11.22
CA GLU A 180 -10.28 18.61 9.96
C GLU A 180 -8.78 18.72 10.25
N TRP A 181 -8.02 17.87 9.58
CA TRP A 181 -6.59 17.67 9.83
C TRP A 181 -5.73 18.11 8.66
N GLN A 182 -6.32 18.28 7.47
CA GLN A 182 -5.68 18.92 6.34
C GLN A 182 -5.53 20.43 6.55
N ASN A 183 -4.59 21.01 5.83
CA ASN A 183 -4.42 22.46 5.77
C ASN A 183 -5.61 23.12 5.05
N GLY A 184 -6.28 24.07 5.72
CA GLY A 184 -7.47 24.75 5.18
C GLY A 184 -7.28 25.42 3.80
N PRO A 185 -6.22 26.24 3.59
CA PRO A 185 -5.90 26.80 2.28
C PRO A 185 -5.72 25.74 1.18
N TRP A 186 -5.04 24.62 1.48
CA TRP A 186 -4.86 23.52 0.53
C TRP A 186 -6.19 22.86 0.17
N LEU A 187 -7.00 22.51 1.17
CA LEU A 187 -8.31 21.90 0.99
C LEU A 187 -9.23 22.78 0.11
N LYS A 188 -9.21 24.10 0.35
CA LYS A 188 -9.94 25.08 -0.48
C LYS A 188 -9.41 25.16 -1.91
N ALA A 189 -8.10 25.15 -2.11
CA ALA A 189 -7.48 25.21 -3.44
C ALA A 189 -7.81 23.99 -4.30
N GLN A 190 -7.96 22.82 -3.69
CA GLN A 190 -8.35 21.57 -4.37
C GLN A 190 -9.86 21.43 -4.57
N GLY A 191 -10.67 22.33 -4.01
CA GLY A 191 -12.14 22.22 -4.04
C GLY A 191 -12.68 21.02 -3.27
N TRP A 192 -11.97 20.57 -2.24
CA TRP A 192 -12.35 19.41 -1.43
C TRP A 192 -13.24 19.79 -0.26
N GLY A 193 -14.06 18.84 0.19
CA GLY A 193 -14.86 18.97 1.41
C GLY A 193 -14.14 18.45 2.65
N PRO A 194 -14.73 18.63 3.85
CA PRO A 194 -14.22 18.03 5.07
C PRO A 194 -14.21 16.49 5.00
N TRP A 195 -13.42 15.84 5.86
CA TRP A 195 -13.28 14.38 5.90
C TRP A 195 -14.60 13.60 5.88
N ARG A 196 -15.46 13.82 6.89
CA ARG A 196 -16.69 13.03 7.06
C ARG A 196 -17.65 13.19 5.87
N PRO A 197 -18.03 14.40 5.42
CA PRO A 197 -18.83 14.58 4.22
C PRO A 197 -18.25 13.87 2.99
N SER A 198 -16.93 14.00 2.76
CA SER A 198 -16.28 13.38 1.60
C SER A 198 -16.33 11.85 1.65
N LEU A 199 -16.20 11.25 2.83
CA LEU A 199 -16.38 9.80 2.99
C LEU A 199 -17.82 9.37 2.67
N LEU A 200 -18.82 10.11 3.17
CA LEU A 200 -20.23 9.81 2.90
C LEU A 200 -20.56 9.97 1.40
N ASP A 201 -20.12 11.07 0.79
CA ASP A 201 -20.36 11.39 -0.61
C ASP A 201 -19.74 10.34 -1.54
N ALA A 202 -18.56 9.80 -1.20
CA ALA A 202 -17.92 8.73 -1.98
C ALA A 202 -18.76 7.44 -2.05
N HIS A 203 -19.65 7.21 -1.07
CA HIS A 203 -20.56 6.06 -1.03
C HIS A 203 -21.96 6.34 -1.59
N VAL A 204 -22.30 7.61 -1.85
CA VAL A 204 -23.60 8.04 -2.38
C VAL A 204 -23.39 8.85 -3.69
N PRO A 205 -22.77 8.25 -4.72
CA PRO A 205 -22.50 8.93 -5.98
C PRO A 205 -23.80 9.38 -6.65
N GLN A 206 -23.82 10.60 -7.18
CA GLN A 206 -24.97 11.20 -7.89
C GLN A 206 -24.83 11.06 -9.42
N SER A 207 -23.63 10.73 -9.89
CA SER A 207 -23.30 10.56 -11.30
C SER A 207 -22.16 9.56 -11.49
N ALA A 208 -21.99 9.09 -12.73
CA ALA A 208 -20.86 8.24 -13.10
C ALA A 208 -19.48 8.91 -12.86
N ARG A 209 -19.43 10.25 -12.84
CA ARG A 209 -18.19 10.99 -12.56
C ARG A 209 -17.77 10.88 -11.09
N ASP A 210 -18.72 10.68 -10.17
CA ASP A 210 -18.43 10.63 -8.73
C ASP A 210 -17.73 9.33 -8.31
N VAL A 211 -17.71 8.32 -9.19
CA VAL A 211 -16.96 7.08 -8.97
C VAL A 211 -15.54 7.14 -9.56
N GLU A 212 -15.20 8.16 -10.34
CA GLU A 212 -13.86 8.33 -10.92
C GLU A 212 -12.82 8.70 -9.85
N ALA A 213 -11.56 8.31 -10.06
CA ALA A 213 -10.48 8.64 -9.11
C ALA A 213 -10.27 10.16 -8.91
N SER A 214 -10.63 10.96 -9.93
CA SER A 214 -10.56 12.43 -9.95
C SER A 214 -11.71 13.10 -9.18
N ALA A 215 -12.76 12.36 -8.79
CA ALA A 215 -13.90 12.92 -8.08
C ALA A 215 -13.44 13.58 -6.76
N PRO A 216 -13.90 14.79 -6.41
CA PRO A 216 -13.37 15.54 -5.26
C PRO A 216 -13.36 14.74 -3.95
N ALA A 217 -14.44 14.02 -3.65
CA ALA A 217 -14.55 13.16 -2.48
C ALA A 217 -13.47 12.06 -2.45
N ARG A 218 -13.25 11.38 -3.58
CA ARG A 218 -12.26 10.30 -3.73
C ARG A 218 -10.83 10.80 -3.72
N ALA A 219 -10.55 11.85 -4.50
CA ALA A 219 -9.25 12.49 -4.55
C ALA A 219 -8.80 12.96 -3.16
N ARG A 220 -9.74 13.54 -2.40
CA ARG A 220 -9.50 13.93 -1.01
C ARG A 220 -9.21 12.76 -0.08
N LEU A 221 -9.95 11.65 -0.18
CA LEU A 221 -9.70 10.44 0.63
C LEU A 221 -8.36 9.77 0.26
N ALA A 222 -8.03 9.70 -1.03
CA ALA A 222 -6.74 9.19 -1.49
C ALA A 222 -5.57 10.07 -1.03
N TYR A 223 -5.75 11.39 -1.07
CA TYR A 223 -4.77 12.33 -0.52
C TYR A 223 -4.57 12.12 0.98
N ASP A 224 -5.64 11.89 1.74
CA ASP A 224 -5.55 11.60 3.18
C ASP A 224 -4.69 10.37 3.48
N GLU A 225 -4.87 9.29 2.71
CA GLU A 225 -4.06 8.08 2.86
C GLU A 225 -2.58 8.37 2.58
N LEU A 226 -2.28 9.08 1.51
CA LEU A 226 -0.91 9.46 1.15
C LEU A 226 -0.30 10.40 2.19
N LEU A 227 -1.03 11.41 2.64
CA LEU A 227 -0.59 12.36 3.65
C LEU A 227 -0.33 11.65 4.98
N ALA A 228 -1.20 10.74 5.40
CA ALA A 228 -1.04 9.98 6.64
C ALA A 228 0.25 9.15 6.60
N ASN A 229 0.51 8.50 5.46
CA ASN A 229 1.74 7.74 5.23
C ASN A 229 2.98 8.65 5.25
N GLN A 230 2.94 9.80 4.58
CA GLN A 230 4.07 10.74 4.57
C GLN A 230 4.33 11.36 5.95
N LEU A 231 3.28 11.65 6.73
CA LEU A 231 3.43 12.14 8.10
C LEU A 231 3.98 11.07 9.03
N ALA A 232 3.53 9.83 8.91
CA ALA A 232 4.11 8.71 9.67
C ALA A 232 5.60 8.56 9.36
N LEU A 233 6.00 8.56 8.08
CA LEU A 233 7.40 8.54 7.65
C LEU A 233 8.16 9.78 8.14
N GLY A 234 7.54 10.96 8.09
CA GLY A 234 8.11 12.21 8.58
C GLY A 234 8.40 12.17 10.07
N LEU A 235 7.47 11.65 10.88
CA LEU A 235 7.64 11.47 12.32
C LEU A 235 8.74 10.47 12.65
N VAL A 236 8.83 9.37 11.90
CA VAL A 236 9.93 8.40 12.03
C VAL A 236 11.26 9.06 11.68
N ARG A 237 11.35 9.80 10.56
CA ARG A 237 12.57 10.53 10.16
C ARG A 237 12.96 11.57 11.19
N LEU A 238 12.02 12.33 11.74
CA LEU A 238 12.26 13.33 12.78
C LEU A 238 12.83 12.67 14.04
N ARG A 239 12.28 11.52 14.45
CA ARG A 239 12.79 10.75 15.59
C ARG A 239 14.20 10.23 15.34
N MET A 240 14.47 9.69 14.15
CA MET A 240 15.78 9.17 13.77
C MET A 240 16.85 10.27 13.70
N ARG A 241 16.51 11.43 13.12
CA ARG A 241 17.42 12.60 13.05
C ARG A 241 17.80 13.16 14.42
N ARG A 242 16.92 13.00 15.43
CA ARG A 242 17.17 13.46 16.81
C ARG A 242 17.94 12.45 17.65
N LEU A 243 18.31 11.29 17.11
CA LEU A 243 19.14 10.36 17.86
C LEU A 243 20.53 10.99 18.05
N PRO A 244 21.02 11.06 19.30
CA PRO A 244 22.35 11.59 19.56
C PRO A 244 23.37 10.75 18.79
N GLY A 245 24.28 11.46 18.12
CA GLY A 245 25.41 10.88 17.41
C GLY A 245 26.73 11.19 18.09
N ARG A 246 27.79 10.94 17.35
CA ARG A 246 29.13 11.43 17.66
C ARG A 246 29.62 12.25 16.48
N SER A 247 30.28 13.37 16.77
CA SER A 247 30.97 14.13 15.73
C SER A 247 32.25 13.38 15.35
N ILE A 248 32.39 13.03 14.09
CA ILE A 248 33.55 12.37 13.51
C ILE A 248 34.15 13.34 12.49
N GLU A 249 35.38 13.80 12.77
CA GLU A 249 36.11 14.70 11.89
C GLU A 249 37.53 14.17 11.69
N GLY A 250 37.86 13.88 10.44
CA GLY A 250 39.19 13.48 10.01
C GLY A 250 39.95 14.67 9.42
N ASP A 251 41.28 14.59 9.43
CA ASP A 251 42.19 15.61 8.87
C ASP A 251 42.51 15.37 7.37
N GLY A 252 41.94 14.31 6.78
CA GLY A 252 42.08 13.91 5.39
C GLY A 252 43.43 13.31 5.01
N HIS A 253 44.33 13.01 5.95
CA HIS A 253 45.66 12.51 5.61
C HIS A 253 45.64 11.10 5.01
N LEU A 254 44.76 10.21 5.48
CA LEU A 254 44.58 8.86 4.92
C LEU A 254 43.86 8.93 3.58
N ARG A 255 42.85 9.80 3.47
CA ARG A 255 42.13 10.03 2.21
C ARG A 255 43.07 10.46 1.09
N ARG A 256 43.95 11.45 1.35
CA ARG A 256 44.93 11.93 0.35
C ARG A 256 45.87 10.81 -0.13
N LYS A 257 46.27 9.90 0.75
CA LYS A 257 47.09 8.74 0.36
C LYS A 257 46.32 7.77 -0.55
N VAL A 258 45.06 7.47 -0.21
CA VAL A 258 44.22 6.60 -1.05
C VAL A 258 43.92 7.25 -2.39
N GLU A 259 43.56 8.53 -2.42
CA GLU A 259 43.29 9.27 -3.65
C GLU A 259 44.51 9.28 -4.58
N ALA A 260 45.73 9.42 -4.03
CA ALA A 260 46.97 9.34 -4.80
C ALA A 260 47.26 7.93 -5.34
N ALA A 261 46.73 6.88 -4.71
CA ALA A 261 46.87 5.49 -5.14
C ALA A 261 45.79 5.05 -6.15
N LEU A 262 44.72 5.85 -6.34
CA LEU A 262 43.67 5.52 -7.30
C LEU A 262 44.17 5.69 -8.75
N PRO A 263 43.82 4.76 -9.65
CA PRO A 263 44.19 4.88 -11.08
C PRO A 263 43.32 5.88 -11.85
N PHE A 264 42.45 6.62 -11.17
CA PHE A 264 41.52 7.60 -11.74
C PHE A 264 41.25 8.73 -10.74
N ALA A 265 40.78 9.87 -11.25
CA ALA A 265 40.29 10.96 -10.41
C ALA A 265 38.83 10.74 -10.00
N LEU A 266 38.47 11.21 -8.81
CA LEU A 266 37.08 11.20 -8.38
C LEU A 266 36.22 12.07 -9.30
N THR A 267 35.01 11.59 -9.60
CA THR A 267 34.03 12.37 -10.35
C THR A 267 33.44 13.48 -9.48
N GLY A 268 32.91 14.53 -10.10
CA GLY A 268 32.22 15.60 -9.36
C GLY A 268 31.02 15.09 -8.55
N ALA A 269 30.37 13.99 -8.97
CA ALA A 269 29.30 13.36 -8.20
C ALA A 269 29.85 12.66 -6.95
N GLN A 270 30.95 11.92 -7.06
CA GLN A 270 31.61 11.27 -5.91
C GLN A 270 32.11 12.30 -4.89
N ALA A 271 32.73 13.38 -5.36
CA ALA A 271 33.21 14.47 -4.49
C ALA A 271 32.06 15.16 -3.73
N ARG A 272 30.93 15.45 -4.39
CA ARG A 272 29.74 15.99 -3.72
C ARG A 272 29.17 15.02 -2.69
N SER A 273 29.00 13.74 -3.05
CA SER A 273 28.51 12.72 -2.12
C SER A 273 29.40 12.59 -0.89
N LEU A 274 30.73 12.65 -1.06
CA LEU A 274 31.67 12.61 0.04
C LEU A 274 31.55 13.84 0.95
N ALA A 275 31.48 15.04 0.39
CA ALA A 275 31.29 16.26 1.16
C ALA A 275 29.97 16.26 1.97
N GLU A 276 28.90 15.70 1.40
CA GLU A 276 27.64 15.53 2.12
C GLU A 276 27.73 14.49 3.24
N ILE A 277 28.49 13.40 3.04
CA ILE A 277 28.77 12.40 4.09
C ILE A 277 29.59 13.05 5.21
N ASP A 278 30.62 13.82 4.87
CA ASP A 278 31.47 14.51 5.86
C ASP A 278 30.69 15.52 6.71
N ALA A 279 29.81 16.29 6.06
CA ALA A 279 28.94 17.23 6.76
C ALA A 279 28.00 16.53 7.75
N ASP A 280 27.47 15.37 7.38
CA ASP A 280 26.64 14.57 8.27
C ASP A 280 27.47 13.92 9.40
N MET A 281 28.65 13.37 9.11
CA MET A 281 29.55 12.76 10.10
C MET A 281 30.05 13.78 11.15
N LYS A 282 30.24 15.04 10.75
CA LYS A 282 30.61 16.14 11.64
C LYS A 282 29.44 16.65 12.52
N SER A 283 28.21 16.25 12.21
CA SER A 283 27.03 16.65 12.98
C SER A 283 27.02 16.01 14.37
N PRO A 284 26.40 16.65 15.39
CA PRO A 284 26.16 16.01 16.68
C PRO A 284 25.07 14.92 16.63
N HIS A 285 24.46 14.70 15.47
CA HIS A 285 23.40 13.72 15.25
C HIS A 285 23.95 12.52 14.49
N ARG A 286 23.41 11.34 14.78
CA ARG A 286 23.81 10.12 14.08
C ARG A 286 23.48 10.22 12.58
N MET A 287 24.46 9.99 11.72
CA MET A 287 24.26 9.89 10.29
C MET A 287 23.49 8.60 9.93
N LEU A 288 22.47 8.75 9.10
CA LEU A 288 21.82 7.65 8.40
C LEU A 288 21.57 8.08 6.95
N ARG A 289 22.47 7.69 6.05
CA ARG A 289 22.49 8.16 4.66
C ARG A 289 22.37 7.00 3.67
N LEU A 290 21.66 7.24 2.57
CA LEU A 290 21.62 6.36 1.41
C LEU A 290 22.52 6.91 0.31
N LEU A 291 23.55 6.16 -0.06
CA LEU A 291 24.37 6.39 -1.24
C LEU A 291 23.81 5.54 -2.39
N GLN A 292 23.14 6.20 -3.32
CA GLN A 292 22.54 5.56 -4.48
C GLN A 292 23.32 5.91 -5.75
N GLY A 293 23.47 4.93 -6.64
CA GLY A 293 23.99 5.14 -7.99
C GLY A 293 24.19 3.84 -8.72
N ASP A 294 24.29 3.89 -10.05
CA ASP A 294 24.35 2.70 -10.89
C ASP A 294 25.53 1.76 -10.56
N VAL A 295 25.45 0.52 -11.02
CA VAL A 295 26.58 -0.43 -10.95
C VAL A 295 27.77 0.17 -11.69
N GLY A 296 28.94 0.20 -11.03
CA GLY A 296 30.16 0.79 -11.59
C GLY A 296 30.34 2.29 -11.36
N SER A 297 29.39 2.99 -10.73
CA SER A 297 29.51 4.44 -10.42
C SER A 297 30.54 4.78 -9.32
N GLY A 298 31.25 3.78 -8.78
CA GLY A 298 32.31 3.97 -7.78
C GLY A 298 31.83 4.19 -6.34
N LYS A 299 30.60 3.73 -5.99
CA LYS A 299 30.06 3.78 -4.62
C LYS A 299 31.04 3.23 -3.57
N THR A 300 31.72 2.13 -3.89
CA THR A 300 32.71 1.47 -3.03
C THR A 300 33.87 2.39 -2.65
N VAL A 301 34.34 3.24 -3.56
CA VAL A 301 35.41 4.20 -3.28
C VAL A 301 34.93 5.31 -2.36
N VAL A 302 33.72 5.85 -2.61
CA VAL A 302 33.10 6.85 -1.72
C VAL A 302 32.94 6.27 -0.30
N ALA A 303 32.50 5.01 -0.19
CA ALA A 303 32.37 4.33 1.09
C ALA A 303 33.72 4.12 1.78
N LEU A 304 34.78 3.76 1.05
CA LEU A 304 36.14 3.66 1.61
C LEU A 304 36.60 5.02 2.17
N LEU A 305 36.50 6.08 1.38
CA LEU A 305 36.94 7.42 1.81
C LEU A 305 36.17 7.89 3.05
N ALA A 306 34.87 7.58 3.13
CA ALA A 306 34.07 7.84 4.32
C ALA A 306 34.54 7.02 5.54
N MET A 307 34.82 5.72 5.37
CA MET A 307 35.38 4.88 6.43
C MET A 307 36.72 5.42 6.94
N LEU A 308 37.58 5.94 6.04
CA LEU A 308 38.86 6.52 6.43
C LEU A 308 38.72 7.75 7.33
N THR A 309 37.65 8.53 7.20
CA THR A 309 37.42 9.65 8.12
C THR A 309 37.13 9.20 9.54
N ALA A 310 36.46 8.06 9.71
CA ALA A 310 36.32 7.45 11.03
C ALA A 310 37.67 6.98 11.58
N VAL A 311 38.51 6.38 10.73
CA VAL A 311 39.86 5.93 11.10
C VAL A 311 40.78 7.10 11.46
N GLU A 312 40.75 8.19 10.69
CA GLU A 312 41.49 9.43 10.98
C GLU A 312 41.11 10.03 12.33
N ALA A 313 39.84 9.89 12.74
CA ALA A 313 39.33 10.33 14.03
C ALA A 313 39.61 9.34 15.18
N GLY A 314 40.38 8.26 14.93
CA GLY A 314 40.75 7.26 15.94
C GLY A 314 39.67 6.21 16.22
N PHE A 315 38.72 6.02 15.30
CA PHE A 315 37.65 5.04 15.42
C PHE A 315 37.78 3.90 14.40
N GLN A 316 37.01 2.84 14.60
CA GLN A 316 36.92 1.73 13.65
C GLN A 316 35.74 1.92 12.70
N ALA A 317 35.84 1.32 11.52
CA ALA A 317 34.76 1.20 10.56
C ALA A 317 34.47 -0.25 10.18
N ALA A 318 33.26 -0.52 9.70
CA ALA A 318 32.87 -1.84 9.21
C ALA A 318 32.13 -1.75 7.88
N MET A 319 32.32 -2.75 7.00
CA MET A 319 31.58 -2.87 5.75
C MET A 319 30.93 -4.24 5.65
N MET A 320 29.60 -4.25 5.56
CA MET A 320 28.79 -5.45 5.44
C MET A 320 28.31 -5.67 4.00
N ALA A 321 28.57 -6.86 3.47
CA ALA A 321 28.10 -7.32 2.15
C ALA A 321 27.19 -8.56 2.28
N PRO A 322 26.20 -8.75 1.37
CA PRO A 322 25.15 -9.76 1.54
C PRO A 322 25.66 -11.19 1.35
N THR A 323 26.73 -11.38 0.59
CA THR A 323 27.31 -12.69 0.29
C THR A 323 28.80 -12.69 0.56
N GLU A 324 29.33 -13.88 0.83
CA GLU A 324 30.77 -14.08 1.01
C GLU A 324 31.56 -13.64 -0.22
N ILE A 325 31.03 -13.88 -1.42
CA ILE A 325 31.64 -13.51 -2.68
C ILE A 325 31.80 -11.98 -2.77
N LEU A 326 30.74 -11.23 -2.47
CA LEU A 326 30.78 -9.77 -2.47
C LEU A 326 31.72 -9.22 -1.38
N ALA A 327 31.70 -9.78 -0.17
CA ALA A 327 32.62 -9.37 0.88
C ALA A 327 34.09 -9.58 0.49
N ARG A 328 34.42 -10.71 -0.15
CA ARG A 328 35.75 -10.98 -0.71
C ARG A 328 36.12 -10.02 -1.83
N GLN A 329 35.18 -9.68 -2.72
CA GLN A 329 35.40 -8.72 -3.80
C GLN A 329 35.70 -7.32 -3.27
N HIS A 330 34.91 -6.85 -2.29
CA HIS A 330 35.18 -5.58 -1.61
C HIS A 330 36.53 -5.61 -0.92
N TYR A 331 36.82 -6.64 -0.12
CA TYR A 331 38.12 -6.77 0.54
C TYR A 331 39.28 -6.75 -0.47
N ALA A 332 39.20 -7.54 -1.55
CA ALA A 332 40.24 -7.59 -2.57
C ALA A 332 40.45 -6.24 -3.28
N THR A 333 39.39 -5.46 -3.44
CA THR A 333 39.44 -4.13 -4.07
C THR A 333 39.99 -3.06 -3.11
N LEU A 334 39.63 -3.15 -1.83
CA LEU A 334 39.95 -2.15 -0.81
C LEU A 334 41.31 -2.38 -0.16
N ALA A 335 41.75 -3.62 0.00
CA ALA A 335 42.98 -3.97 0.72
C ALA A 335 44.24 -3.26 0.17
N PRO A 336 44.51 -3.23 -1.15
CA PRO A 336 45.69 -2.52 -1.68
C PRO A 336 45.65 -1.01 -1.40
N LEU A 337 44.46 -0.41 -1.41
CA LEU A 337 44.27 1.02 -1.13
C LEU A 337 44.50 1.32 0.35
N CYS A 338 43.97 0.48 1.24
CA CYS A 338 44.21 0.59 2.68
C CYS A 338 45.69 0.40 3.03
N GLU A 339 46.37 -0.58 2.40
CA GLU A 339 47.81 -0.82 2.59
C GLU A 339 48.64 0.40 2.20
N ALA A 340 48.34 1.04 1.06
CA ALA A 340 48.99 2.28 0.64
C ALA A 340 48.79 3.45 1.63
N ALA A 341 47.68 3.45 2.36
CA ALA A 341 47.40 4.44 3.40
C ALA A 341 48.02 4.11 4.76
N GLY A 342 48.42 2.85 4.98
CA GLY A 342 48.86 2.31 6.28
C GLY A 342 47.70 1.91 7.19
N VAL A 343 46.55 1.56 6.62
CA VAL A 343 45.31 1.19 7.32
C VAL A 343 45.15 -0.33 7.31
N ARG A 344 44.92 -0.93 8.48
CA ARG A 344 44.70 -2.36 8.61
C ARG A 344 43.24 -2.71 8.35
N ILE A 345 43.02 -3.39 7.24
CA ILE A 345 41.72 -3.95 6.85
C ILE A 345 41.75 -5.46 6.93
N GLU A 346 40.69 -6.07 7.45
CA GLU A 346 40.57 -7.53 7.58
C GLU A 346 39.22 -8.03 7.04
N LEU A 347 39.15 -9.32 6.71
CA LEU A 347 37.95 -9.99 6.22
C LEU A 347 37.42 -10.99 7.26
N LEU A 348 36.16 -10.83 7.68
CA LEU A 348 35.44 -11.78 8.52
C LEU A 348 34.23 -12.37 7.78
N THR A 349 34.27 -13.67 7.51
CA THR A 349 33.16 -14.44 6.95
C THR A 349 32.85 -15.66 7.81
N GLY A 350 31.91 -16.51 7.36
CA GLY A 350 31.60 -17.77 8.04
C GLY A 350 32.65 -18.87 7.84
N ARG A 351 33.67 -18.65 6.99
CA ARG A 351 34.70 -19.66 6.67
C ARG A 351 35.89 -19.65 7.62
N GLU A 352 36.20 -18.50 8.21
CA GLU A 352 37.27 -18.36 9.19
C GLU A 352 36.87 -19.12 10.46
N LYS A 353 37.67 -20.12 10.86
CA LYS A 353 37.42 -21.01 12.00
C LYS A 353 38.68 -21.18 12.85
N GLY A 354 38.47 -21.57 14.11
CA GLY A 354 39.54 -21.86 15.07
C GLY A 354 40.40 -20.63 15.36
N LYS A 355 41.69 -20.86 15.63
CA LYS A 355 42.63 -19.84 16.09
C LYS A 355 42.66 -18.56 15.25
N ARG A 356 42.59 -18.68 13.91
CA ARG A 356 42.59 -17.50 13.01
C ARG A 356 41.38 -16.59 13.25
N ARG A 357 40.22 -17.16 13.56
CA ARG A 357 39.02 -16.38 13.89
C ARG A 357 39.20 -15.71 15.25
N GLU A 358 39.67 -16.44 16.24
CA GLU A 358 39.95 -15.91 17.59
C GLU A 358 40.92 -14.73 17.53
N ASP A 359 42.06 -14.89 16.85
CA ASP A 359 43.07 -13.83 16.67
C ASP A 359 42.47 -12.58 16.00
N LEU A 360 41.57 -12.76 15.01
CA LEU A 360 40.91 -11.66 14.32
C LEU A 360 39.89 -10.95 15.22
N LEU A 361 39.11 -11.69 16.00
CA LEU A 361 38.13 -11.12 16.93
C LEU A 361 38.84 -10.34 18.04
N ASP A 362 39.96 -10.86 18.55
CA ASP A 362 40.79 -10.18 19.55
C ASP A 362 41.42 -8.92 18.97
N ALA A 363 41.90 -8.96 17.72
CA ALA A 363 42.43 -7.79 17.03
C ALA A 363 41.36 -6.72 16.78
N ALA A 364 40.13 -7.12 16.44
CA ALA A 364 39.00 -6.20 16.28
C ALA A 364 38.57 -5.57 17.62
N ALA A 365 38.48 -6.38 18.68
CA ALA A 365 38.09 -5.94 20.01
C ALA A 365 39.14 -5.04 20.68
N SER A 366 40.42 -5.24 20.38
CA SER A 366 41.54 -4.41 20.87
C SER A 366 41.81 -3.16 20.04
N GLY A 367 41.10 -2.97 18.91
CA GLY A 367 41.27 -1.79 18.05
C GLY A 367 42.46 -1.86 17.11
N GLN A 368 43.10 -3.04 16.95
CA GLN A 368 44.20 -3.22 16.00
C GLN A 368 43.74 -3.34 14.55
N VAL A 369 42.44 -3.60 14.31
CA VAL A 369 41.83 -3.61 12.98
C VAL A 369 41.07 -2.31 12.78
N ASP A 370 41.45 -1.51 11.78
CA ASP A 370 40.82 -0.22 11.51
C ASP A 370 39.49 -0.41 10.75
N ILE A 371 39.49 -1.31 9.76
CA ILE A 371 38.33 -1.60 8.91
C ILE A 371 38.05 -3.09 8.88
N LEU A 372 36.83 -3.50 9.24
CA LEU A 372 36.40 -4.89 9.14
C LEU A 372 35.37 -5.07 8.01
N VAL A 373 35.73 -5.85 6.99
CA VAL A 373 34.83 -6.22 5.89
C VAL A 373 34.25 -7.60 6.17
N GLY A 374 32.96 -7.81 5.93
CA GLY A 374 32.37 -9.11 6.19
C GLY A 374 30.94 -9.27 5.75
N THR A 375 30.37 -10.40 6.12
CA THR A 375 28.97 -10.73 5.84
C THR A 375 28.11 -10.58 7.10
N HIS A 376 27.04 -11.36 7.19
CA HIS A 376 26.23 -11.53 8.38
C HIS A 376 27.04 -11.94 9.62
N ALA A 377 28.28 -12.44 9.44
CA ALA A 377 29.20 -12.73 10.53
C ALA A 377 29.50 -11.50 11.40
N LEU A 378 29.52 -10.28 10.84
CA LEU A 378 29.91 -9.06 11.57
C LEU A 378 29.00 -8.69 12.75
N PHE A 379 27.77 -9.18 12.76
CA PHE A 379 26.81 -8.88 13.83
C PHE A 379 26.56 -10.07 14.76
N GLN A 380 27.31 -11.17 14.62
CA GLN A 380 27.24 -12.28 15.57
C GLN A 380 27.65 -11.79 16.97
N GLU A 381 27.14 -12.44 18.02
CA GLU A 381 27.32 -11.98 19.40
C GLU A 381 28.79 -11.87 19.81
N ASP A 382 29.63 -12.78 19.31
CA ASP A 382 31.07 -12.88 19.57
C ASP A 382 31.91 -11.76 18.92
N VAL A 383 31.38 -11.03 17.94
CA VAL A 383 32.11 -9.94 17.28
C VAL A 383 32.01 -8.66 18.11
N ALA A 384 33.12 -8.22 18.67
CA ALA A 384 33.25 -6.96 19.40
C ALA A 384 34.19 -5.99 18.67
N PHE A 385 33.89 -4.71 18.77
CA PHE A 385 34.74 -3.62 18.30
C PHE A 385 35.20 -2.80 19.51
N CYS A 386 36.43 -2.29 19.46
CA CYS A 386 36.92 -1.33 20.45
C CYS A 386 36.12 -0.02 20.37
N ALA A 387 35.95 0.52 19.16
CA ALA A 387 35.33 1.82 18.95
C ALA A 387 34.71 1.99 17.55
N LEU A 388 33.72 1.15 17.20
CA LEU A 388 33.02 1.25 15.91
C LEU A 388 32.21 2.55 15.80
N ALA A 389 32.61 3.45 14.91
CA ALA A 389 31.95 4.73 14.70
C ALA A 389 31.20 4.83 13.37
N PHE A 390 31.58 4.02 12.37
CA PHE A 390 30.99 4.10 11.03
C PHE A 390 30.76 2.71 10.43
N ALA A 391 29.56 2.48 9.89
CA ALA A 391 29.18 1.21 9.28
C ALA A 391 28.61 1.41 7.88
N VAL A 392 29.12 0.64 6.92
CA VAL A 392 28.63 0.58 5.55
C VAL A 392 27.80 -0.68 5.36
N VAL A 393 26.61 -0.54 4.80
CA VAL A 393 25.73 -1.67 4.42
C VAL A 393 25.54 -1.66 2.91
N ASP A 394 26.16 -2.62 2.23
CA ASP A 394 26.02 -2.78 0.78
C ASP A 394 24.79 -3.62 0.41
N GLU A 395 24.19 -3.35 -0.76
CA GLU A 395 23.00 -4.04 -1.27
C GLU A 395 21.88 -4.19 -0.22
N GLN A 396 21.45 -3.06 0.33
CA GLN A 396 20.57 -3.00 1.51
C GLN A 396 19.30 -3.85 1.44
N HIS A 397 18.78 -4.07 0.23
CA HIS A 397 17.53 -4.78 -0.02
C HIS A 397 17.64 -6.29 0.27
N ARG A 398 18.87 -6.81 0.38
CA ARG A 398 19.15 -8.20 0.76
C ARG A 398 19.15 -8.43 2.26
N PHE A 399 19.14 -7.37 3.07
CA PHE A 399 19.21 -7.44 4.53
C PHE A 399 17.89 -7.09 5.20
N GLY A 400 17.50 -7.90 6.20
CA GLY A 400 16.35 -7.61 7.05
C GLY A 400 16.61 -6.39 7.94
N VAL A 401 15.54 -5.67 8.34
CA VAL A 401 15.61 -4.48 9.21
C VAL A 401 16.39 -4.77 10.49
N HIS A 402 16.19 -5.95 11.10
CA HIS A 402 16.83 -6.36 12.34
C HIS A 402 18.36 -6.47 12.21
N GLN A 403 18.85 -7.00 11.09
CA GLN A 403 20.29 -7.20 10.84
C GLN A 403 21.03 -5.86 10.79
N ARG A 404 20.42 -4.84 10.16
CA ARG A 404 20.98 -3.48 10.09
C ARG A 404 21.09 -2.80 11.46
N LEU A 405 20.10 -3.03 12.33
CA LEU A 405 20.12 -2.49 13.69
C LEU A 405 21.19 -3.15 14.57
N MET A 406 21.43 -4.46 14.40
CA MET A 406 22.44 -5.16 15.20
C MET A 406 23.87 -4.67 14.93
N LEU A 407 24.24 -4.44 13.66
CA LEU A 407 25.57 -3.88 13.36
C LEU A 407 25.73 -2.47 13.95
N THR A 408 24.68 -1.65 13.90
CA THR A 408 24.71 -0.33 14.57
C THR A 408 24.93 -0.50 16.08
N SER A 409 24.23 -1.45 16.72
CA SER A 409 24.29 -1.60 18.17
C SER A 409 25.68 -1.99 18.69
N LYS A 410 26.54 -2.59 17.85
CA LYS A 410 27.91 -2.98 18.21
C LYS A 410 28.84 -1.79 18.50
N GLY A 411 28.60 -0.63 17.87
CA GLY A 411 29.35 0.60 18.16
C GLY A 411 28.68 1.54 19.16
N GLY A 412 27.53 1.12 19.71
CA GLY A 412 26.76 1.88 20.69
C GLY A 412 25.82 2.94 20.08
N PRO A 413 25.16 3.75 20.94
CA PRO A 413 24.28 4.83 20.50
C PRO A 413 25.15 5.93 19.87
N GLY A 414 25.22 5.93 18.53
CA GLY A 414 25.89 6.97 17.76
C GLY A 414 26.70 6.49 16.56
N THR A 415 26.73 5.18 16.25
CA THR A 415 27.39 4.69 15.03
C THR A 415 26.68 5.21 13.77
N ASP A 416 27.43 5.93 12.96
CA ASP A 416 27.00 6.45 11.67
C ASP A 416 26.82 5.31 10.67
N VAL A 417 25.76 5.39 9.86
CA VAL A 417 25.41 4.33 8.92
C VAL A 417 25.28 4.89 7.50
N LEU A 418 26.11 4.37 6.62
CA LEU A 418 26.02 4.56 5.18
C LEU A 418 25.42 3.31 4.54
N VAL A 419 24.30 3.47 3.88
CA VAL A 419 23.63 2.40 3.16
C VAL A 419 23.88 2.58 1.67
N MET A 420 24.26 1.53 0.95
CA MET A 420 24.45 1.57 -0.49
C MET A 420 23.39 0.77 -1.22
N THR A 421 22.97 1.27 -2.38
CA THR A 421 22.13 0.55 -3.33
C THR A 421 22.56 0.88 -4.75
N ALA A 422 22.47 -0.10 -5.64
CA ALA A 422 22.40 0.15 -7.07
C ALA A 422 21.11 0.90 -7.41
#